data_AF-B1N3R2-F1
#
_entry.id   AF-B1N3R2-F1
#
_cell.length_a   1.000
_cell.length_b   1.000
_cell.length_c   1.000
_cell.angle_alpha   90.00
_cell.angle_beta   90.00
_cell.angle_gamma   90.00
#
_symmetry.space_group_name_H-M   'P 1'
#
loop_
_entity.id
_entity.type
_entity.pdbx_description
1 polymer ?
#
loop_
_entity_poly.entity_id
_entity_poly.type
_entity_poly.pdbx_seq_one_letter_code
_entity_poly.pdbx_strand_id
1 'polypeptide(L)'
;MHGAVDLPCHHTFCSECIRRWLSVKEICPICKRPTKQQEIKANIEVQERITKKRRGEEKTIERIGSRQYNFMKEKKIRAEIKEFGLEIKGTKADLIKYHKEYCLRVNSESDAIDPIPIEQIRAEINESYQHTKKEKQKAKKREVKNTERDKTLLKWMIKDILQRKKLSNIHN
;
A
#
# COMPACT_ATOMS: atom_id res chain seq x y z
N MET A 1 -10.17 -23.52 -21.30
CA MET A 1 -9.97 -22.26 -20.56
C MET A 1 -11.18 -21.39 -20.80
N HIS A 2 -11.72 -20.81 -19.74
CA HIS A 2 -12.97 -20.05 -19.81
C HIS A 2 -12.65 -18.57 -20.01
N GLY A 3 -13.29 -17.94 -20.99
CA GLY A 3 -13.07 -16.53 -21.30
C GLY A 3 -13.66 -15.58 -20.23
N ALA A 4 -13.16 -14.35 -20.20
CA ALA A 4 -13.73 -13.27 -19.41
C ALA A 4 -15.08 -12.82 -19.98
N VAL A 5 -16.06 -12.56 -19.12
CA VAL A 5 -17.41 -12.13 -19.50
C VAL A 5 -17.90 -11.03 -18.56
N ASP A 6 -18.73 -10.14 -19.08
CA ASP A 6 -19.32 -9.02 -18.35
C ASP A 6 -20.82 -9.25 -18.10
N LEU A 7 -21.25 -8.85 -16.92
CA LEU A 7 -22.68 -8.68 -16.61
C LEU A 7 -23.15 -7.28 -17.08
N PRO A 8 -24.48 -7.04 -17.19
CA PRO A 8 -25.04 -5.71 -17.50
C PRO A 8 -24.68 -4.61 -16.49
N CYS A 9 -24.13 -4.99 -15.33
CA CYS A 9 -23.58 -4.06 -14.34
C CYS A 9 -22.09 -3.75 -14.51
N HIS A 10 -21.46 -4.19 -15.61
CA HIS A 10 -20.04 -4.00 -15.94
C HIS A 10 -19.05 -4.66 -14.98
N HIS A 11 -19.50 -5.65 -14.21
CA HIS A 11 -18.59 -6.52 -13.46
C HIS A 11 -18.16 -7.71 -14.32
N THR A 12 -16.84 -7.90 -14.42
CA THR A 12 -16.20 -8.93 -15.23
C THR A 12 -15.87 -10.17 -14.40
N PHE A 13 -16.15 -11.36 -14.94
CA PHE A 13 -15.87 -12.64 -14.30
C PHE A 13 -15.38 -13.68 -15.32
N CYS A 14 -14.86 -14.80 -14.83
CA CYS A 14 -14.68 -16.01 -15.63
C CYS A 14 -16.04 -16.58 -16.06
N SER A 15 -16.21 -16.92 -17.35
CA SER A 15 -17.47 -17.42 -17.94
C SER A 15 -18.09 -18.56 -17.15
N GLU A 16 -17.31 -19.57 -16.77
CA GLU A 16 -17.85 -20.71 -16.01
C GLU A 16 -18.19 -20.35 -14.57
N CYS A 17 -17.34 -19.56 -13.91
CA CYS A 17 -17.55 -19.18 -12.52
C CYS A 17 -18.85 -18.41 -12.36
N ILE A 18 -19.11 -17.44 -13.26
CA ILE A 18 -20.32 -16.64 -13.16
C ILE A 18 -21.56 -17.42 -13.59
N ARG A 19 -21.47 -18.31 -14.59
CA ARG A 19 -22.59 -19.17 -14.98
C ARG A 19 -22.99 -20.12 -13.84
N ARG A 20 -22.02 -20.73 -13.16
CA ARG A 20 -22.27 -21.58 -11.98
C ARG A 20 -22.86 -20.79 -10.81
N TRP A 21 -22.47 -19.53 -10.64
CA TRP A 21 -23.09 -18.68 -9.61
C TRP A 21 -24.53 -18.32 -9.97
N LEU A 22 -24.79 -17.89 -11.21
CA LEU A 22 -26.12 -17.50 -11.66
C LEU A 22 -27.12 -18.66 -11.71
N SER A 23 -26.66 -19.91 -11.86
CA SER A 23 -27.54 -21.08 -11.74
C SER A 23 -28.06 -21.30 -10.31
N VAL A 24 -27.41 -20.73 -9.30
CA VAL A 24 -27.84 -20.80 -7.89
C VAL A 24 -28.54 -19.51 -7.47
N LYS A 25 -27.99 -18.35 -7.85
CA LYS A 25 -28.53 -17.03 -7.52
C LYS A 25 -28.40 -16.09 -8.72
N GLU A 26 -29.53 -15.66 -9.28
CA GLU A 26 -29.61 -14.71 -10.41
C GLU A 26 -29.27 -13.25 -9.99
N ILE A 27 -28.13 -13.05 -9.32
CA ILE A 27 -27.64 -11.74 -8.88
C ILE A 27 -26.13 -11.62 -9.13
N CYS A 28 -25.66 -10.40 -9.40
CA CYS A 28 -24.24 -10.10 -9.45
C CYS A 28 -23.57 -10.33 -8.07
N PRO A 29 -22.44 -11.05 -7.99
CA PRO A 29 -21.70 -11.25 -6.73
C PRO A 29 -21.19 -9.96 -6.06
N ILE A 30 -20.97 -8.89 -6.83
CA ILE A 30 -20.36 -7.65 -6.34
C ILE A 30 -21.44 -6.65 -5.92
N CYS A 31 -22.31 -6.26 -6.84
CA CYS A 31 -23.31 -5.22 -6.59
C CYS A 31 -24.72 -5.74 -6.29
N LYS A 32 -24.92 -7.07 -6.30
CA LYS A 32 -26.22 -7.72 -6.04
C LYS A 32 -27.35 -7.35 -7.02
N ARG A 33 -27.03 -6.69 -8.14
CA ARG A 33 -28.02 -6.41 -9.20
C ARG A 33 -28.56 -7.73 -9.77
N PRO A 34 -29.89 -7.88 -9.94
CA PRO A 34 -30.46 -9.05 -10.61
C PRO A 34 -29.87 -9.21 -12.01
N THR A 35 -29.46 -10.41 -12.38
CA THR A 35 -28.88 -10.70 -13.70
C THR A 35 -29.05 -12.17 -14.03
N LYS A 36 -29.54 -12.47 -15.23
CA LYS A 36 -29.68 -13.85 -15.71
C LYS A 36 -28.49 -14.29 -16.56
N GLN A 37 -28.35 -15.60 -16.71
CA GLN A 37 -27.27 -16.21 -17.48
C GLN A 37 -27.26 -15.80 -18.98
N GLN A 38 -28.42 -15.45 -19.54
CA GLN A 38 -28.58 -15.02 -20.93
C GLN A 38 -28.06 -13.60 -21.18
N GLU A 39 -27.95 -12.79 -20.12
CA GLU A 39 -27.55 -11.39 -20.21
C GLU A 39 -26.01 -11.20 -20.12
N ILE A 40 -25.28 -12.30 -19.90
CA ILE A 40 -23.82 -12.32 -19.86
C ILE A 40 -23.27 -12.10 -21.27
N LYS A 41 -22.33 -11.16 -21.43
CA LYS A 41 -21.64 -10.90 -22.71
C LYS A 41 -20.16 -11.23 -22.61
N ALA A 42 -19.58 -11.79 -23.69
CA ALA A 42 -18.14 -12.03 -23.73
C ALA A 42 -17.38 -10.70 -23.74
N ASN A 43 -16.39 -10.57 -22.85
CA ASN A 43 -15.45 -9.47 -22.88
C ASN A 43 -14.31 -9.83 -23.83
N ILE A 44 -14.53 -9.58 -25.13
CA ILE A 44 -13.60 -9.95 -26.21
C ILE A 44 -12.24 -9.29 -25.98
N GLU A 45 -12.22 -8.03 -25.58
CA GLU A 45 -11.00 -7.27 -25.33
C GLU A 45 -10.13 -7.93 -24.25
N VAL A 46 -10.70 -8.26 -23.09
CA VAL A 46 -9.96 -8.91 -22.01
C VAL A 46 -9.50 -10.30 -22.44
N GLN A 47 -10.34 -11.04 -23.16
CA GLN A 47 -9.95 -12.35 -23.69
C GLN A 47 -8.76 -12.25 -24.65
N GLU A 48 -8.76 -11.29 -25.57
CA GLU A 48 -7.66 -11.04 -26.50
C GLU A 48 -6.37 -10.69 -25.77
N ARG A 49 -6.40 -9.78 -24.79
CA ARG A 49 -5.22 -9.43 -23.97
C ARG A 49 -4.66 -10.65 -23.25
N ILE A 50 -5.52 -11.48 -22.64
CA ILE A 50 -5.09 -12.75 -22.03
C ILE A 50 -4.43 -13.66 -23.06
N THR A 51 -4.95 -13.75 -24.29
CA THR A 51 -4.33 -14.57 -25.33
C THR A 51 -2.97 -14.03 -25.80
N LYS A 52 -2.83 -12.72 -25.97
CA LYS A 52 -1.56 -12.07 -26.36
C LYS A 52 -0.47 -12.29 -25.32
N LYS A 53 -0.80 -12.07 -24.04
CA LYS A 53 0.11 -12.36 -22.91
C LYS A 53 0.58 -13.81 -22.92
N ARG A 54 -0.29 -14.77 -23.24
CA ARG A 54 0.06 -16.20 -23.31
C ARG A 54 0.93 -16.57 -24.52
N ARG A 55 0.82 -15.82 -25.62
CA ARG A 55 1.68 -15.98 -26.80
C ARG A 55 3.05 -15.33 -26.64
N GLY A 56 3.26 -14.54 -25.58
CA GLY A 56 4.51 -13.82 -25.35
C GLY A 56 4.70 -12.61 -26.27
N GLU A 57 3.61 -12.11 -26.88
CA GLU A 57 3.63 -10.98 -27.82
C GLU A 57 3.71 -9.61 -27.11
N GLU A 58 3.54 -9.59 -25.78
CA GLU A 58 3.58 -8.38 -24.95
C GLU A 58 4.83 -8.32 -24.07
N LYS A 59 5.34 -7.11 -23.85
CA LYS A 59 6.44 -6.86 -22.91
C LYS A 59 5.98 -7.18 -21.50
N THR A 60 6.50 -8.27 -20.93
CA THR A 60 6.24 -8.66 -19.55
C THR A 60 7.23 -8.01 -18.61
N ILE A 61 6.76 -7.60 -17.43
CA ILE A 61 7.64 -7.19 -16.33
C ILE A 61 8.36 -8.43 -15.80
N GLU A 62 9.69 -8.40 -15.77
CA GLU A 62 10.50 -9.49 -15.21
C GLU A 62 10.33 -9.59 -13.70
N ARG A 63 10.17 -10.82 -13.22
CA ARG A 63 10.04 -11.08 -11.79
C ARG A 63 11.35 -10.85 -11.07
N ILE A 64 11.23 -10.25 -9.90
CA ILE A 64 12.31 -9.98 -8.99
C ILE A 64 12.42 -11.14 -7.99
N GLY A 65 13.60 -11.78 -7.96
CA GLY A 65 13.89 -12.91 -7.05
C GLY A 65 13.71 -12.57 -5.57
N SER A 66 13.54 -13.59 -4.73
CA SER A 66 13.35 -13.42 -3.28
C SER A 66 14.65 -12.96 -2.59
N ARG A 67 14.54 -11.98 -1.67
CA ARG A 67 15.70 -11.37 -0.98
C ARG A 67 15.68 -11.71 0.50
N GLN A 68 16.80 -12.23 0.98
CA GLN A 68 16.99 -12.61 2.38
C GLN A 68 17.66 -11.48 3.17
N TYR A 69 16.87 -10.50 3.61
CA TYR A 69 17.37 -9.26 4.22
C TYR A 69 18.17 -9.45 5.52
N ASN A 70 17.95 -10.55 6.23
CA ASN A 70 18.71 -10.89 7.44
C ASN A 70 20.20 -11.09 7.13
N PHE A 71 20.53 -11.61 5.95
CA PHE A 71 21.91 -11.84 5.51
C PHE A 71 22.46 -10.69 4.65
N MET A 72 21.62 -9.72 4.26
CA MET A 72 22.05 -8.61 3.43
C MET A 72 22.66 -7.48 4.26
N LYS A 73 23.88 -7.08 3.88
CA LYS A 73 24.52 -5.87 4.41
C LYS A 73 23.83 -4.63 3.84
N GLU A 74 23.78 -3.56 4.63
CA GLU A 74 23.15 -2.29 4.23
C GLU A 74 23.73 -1.74 2.92
N LYS A 75 25.05 -1.85 2.72
CA LYS A 75 25.72 -1.45 1.49
C LYS A 75 25.12 -2.11 0.24
N LYS A 76 24.77 -3.41 0.31
CA LYS A 76 24.15 -4.14 -0.80
C LYS A 76 22.72 -3.66 -1.05
N ILE A 77 21.94 -3.46 0.02
CA ILE A 77 20.56 -2.96 -0.10
C ILE A 77 20.54 -1.56 -0.72
N ARG A 78 21.47 -0.68 -0.33
CA ARG A 78 21.62 0.65 -0.94
C ARG A 78 22.01 0.58 -2.42
N ALA A 79 22.83 -0.39 -2.80
CA ALA A 79 23.20 -0.61 -4.20
C ALA A 79 21.98 -1.04 -5.03
N GLU A 80 21.21 -2.02 -4.56
CA GLU A 80 19.98 -2.48 -5.24
C GLU A 80 18.92 -1.39 -5.31
N ILE A 81 18.73 -0.60 -4.24
CA ILE A 81 17.84 0.57 -4.25
C ILE A 81 18.23 1.58 -5.34
N LYS A 82 19.52 1.83 -5.51
CA LYS A 82 20.03 2.72 -6.56
C LYS A 82 19.84 2.12 -7.95
N GLU A 83 20.12 0.83 -8.11
CA GLU A 83 19.92 0.09 -9.37
C GLU A 83 18.46 0.11 -9.81
N PHE A 84 17.53 -0.01 -8.87
CA PHE A 84 16.09 0.09 -9.13
C PHE A 84 15.57 1.51 -9.25
N GLY A 85 16.41 2.54 -9.17
CA GLY A 85 16.00 3.94 -9.32
C GLY A 85 15.16 4.49 -8.16
N LEU A 86 15.30 3.91 -6.96
CA LEU A 86 14.57 4.36 -5.77
C LEU A 86 15.40 5.41 -4.99
N GLU A 87 14.76 6.50 -4.55
CA GLU A 87 15.42 7.65 -3.93
C GLU A 87 15.31 7.63 -2.39
N ILE A 88 15.64 6.50 -1.76
CA ILE A 88 15.44 6.30 -0.32
C ILE A 88 16.73 6.61 0.45
N LYS A 89 16.70 7.66 1.29
CA LYS A 89 17.86 8.13 2.09
C LYS A 89 17.69 7.88 3.60
N GLY A 90 16.88 6.88 3.97
CA GLY A 90 16.51 6.57 5.36
C GLY A 90 17.46 5.63 6.11
N THR A 91 16.96 5.12 7.24
CA THR A 91 17.61 4.08 8.06
C THR A 91 17.65 2.73 7.32
N LYS A 92 18.45 1.76 7.78
CA LYS A 92 18.44 0.39 7.24
C LYS A 92 17.03 -0.22 7.22
N ALA A 93 16.23 0.05 8.24
CA ALA A 93 14.85 -0.41 8.31
C ALA A 93 13.97 0.22 7.21
N ASP A 94 14.11 1.52 6.95
CA ASP A 94 13.40 2.19 5.85
C ASP A 94 13.82 1.60 4.50
N LEU A 95 15.13 1.41 4.27
CA LEU A 95 15.63 0.79 3.04
C LEU A 95 15.02 -0.59 2.80
N ILE A 96 15.03 -1.46 3.83
CA ILE A 96 14.44 -2.79 3.75
C ILE A 96 12.94 -2.72 3.45
N LYS A 97 12.21 -1.82 4.13
CA LYS A 97 10.77 -1.67 3.95
C LYS A 97 10.42 -1.35 2.49
N TYR A 98 10.97 -0.26 1.95
CA TYR A 98 10.61 0.21 0.62
C TYR A 98 11.20 -0.66 -0.49
N HIS A 99 12.37 -1.28 -0.27
CA HIS A 99 12.91 -2.27 -1.20
C HIS A 99 12.00 -3.51 -1.28
N LYS A 100 11.53 -4.03 -0.13
CA LYS A 100 10.54 -5.12 -0.07
C LYS A 100 9.25 -4.75 -0.80
N GLU A 101 8.73 -3.55 -0.55
CA GLU A 101 7.51 -3.03 -1.15
C GLU A 101 7.63 -2.95 -2.67
N TYR A 102 8.75 -2.42 -3.18
CA TYR A 102 9.05 -2.38 -4.61
C TYR A 102 9.10 -3.78 -5.24
N CYS A 103 9.87 -4.71 -4.65
CA CYS A 103 9.97 -6.09 -5.16
C CYS A 103 8.59 -6.78 -5.20
N LEU A 104 7.77 -6.54 -4.17
CA LEU A 104 6.42 -7.08 -4.09
C LEU A 104 5.54 -6.52 -5.20
N ARG A 105 5.50 -5.19 -5.40
CA ARG A 105 4.70 -4.57 -6.46
C ARG A 105 5.11 -5.07 -7.84
N VAL A 106 6.41 -5.06 -8.16
CA VAL A 106 6.91 -5.55 -9.45
C VAL A 106 6.50 -7.00 -9.70
N ASN A 107 6.57 -7.87 -8.67
CA ASN A 107 6.14 -9.26 -8.80
C ASN A 107 4.63 -9.42 -8.99
N SER A 108 3.82 -8.62 -8.30
CA SER A 108 2.36 -8.62 -8.50
C SER A 108 1.98 -8.14 -9.91
N GLU A 109 2.63 -7.09 -10.40
CA GLU A 109 2.38 -6.54 -11.73
C GLU A 109 2.84 -7.49 -12.84
N SER A 110 3.88 -8.30 -12.61
CA SER A 110 4.28 -9.36 -13.56
C SER A 110 3.12 -10.31 -13.91
N ASP A 111 2.23 -10.59 -12.96
CA ASP A 111 1.07 -11.46 -13.15
C ASP A 111 -0.15 -10.72 -13.77
N ALA A 112 -0.16 -9.37 -13.76
CA ALA A 112 -1.28 -8.56 -14.22
C ALA A 112 -1.52 -8.62 -15.74
N ILE A 113 -2.78 -8.56 -16.17
CA ILE A 113 -3.16 -8.55 -17.60
C ILE A 113 -2.65 -7.28 -18.28
N ASP A 114 -2.67 -6.16 -17.57
CA ASP A 114 -2.21 -4.85 -18.02
C ASP A 114 -1.28 -4.28 -16.93
N PRO A 115 0.02 -4.63 -16.97
CA PRO A 115 0.93 -4.33 -15.89
C PRO A 115 1.26 -2.84 -15.83
N ILE A 116 1.31 -2.28 -14.63
CA ILE A 116 1.73 -0.89 -14.42
C ILE A 116 3.22 -0.75 -14.77
N PRO A 117 3.63 0.28 -15.55
CA PRO A 117 5.03 0.50 -15.89
C PRO A 117 5.94 0.63 -14.66
N ILE A 118 7.17 0.12 -14.76
CA ILE A 118 8.15 0.13 -13.66
C ILE A 118 8.40 1.55 -13.14
N GLU A 119 8.40 2.55 -14.03
CA GLU A 119 8.56 3.96 -13.73
C GLU A 119 7.48 4.47 -12.77
N GLN A 120 6.24 4.06 -12.98
CA GLN A 120 5.13 4.44 -12.12
C GLN A 120 5.25 3.74 -10.76
N ILE A 121 5.61 2.45 -10.73
CA ILE A 121 5.86 1.74 -9.47
C ILE A 121 6.95 2.45 -8.65
N ARG A 122 8.06 2.86 -9.29
CA ARG A 122 9.15 3.62 -8.64
C ARG A 122 8.64 4.94 -8.06
N ALA A 123 7.86 5.70 -8.83
CA ALA A 123 7.31 6.98 -8.40
C ALA A 123 6.44 6.82 -7.13
N GLU A 124 5.51 5.87 -7.15
CA GLU A 124 4.62 5.61 -6.01
C GLU A 124 5.38 5.20 -4.73
N ILE A 125 6.44 4.38 -4.88
CA ILE A 125 7.29 3.97 -3.74
C ILE A 125 8.02 5.19 -3.15
N ASN A 126 8.57 6.06 -4.01
CA ASN A 126 9.24 7.28 -3.58
C ASN A 126 8.28 8.25 -2.89
N GLU A 127 7.06 8.41 -3.41
CA GLU A 127 6.01 9.23 -2.79
C GLU A 127 5.61 8.69 -1.41
N SER A 128 5.38 7.38 -1.30
CA SER A 128 5.10 6.68 -0.04
C SER A 128 6.20 6.91 1.01
N TYR A 129 7.47 6.92 0.58
CA TYR A 129 8.61 7.26 1.42
C TYR A 129 8.57 8.71 1.90
N GLN A 130 8.36 9.67 1.00
CA GLN A 130 8.28 11.09 1.36
C GLN A 130 7.11 11.38 2.31
N HIS A 131 5.95 10.76 2.07
CA HIS A 131 4.78 10.90 2.93
C HIS A 131 5.07 10.40 4.34
N THR A 132 5.60 9.19 4.48
CA THR A 132 5.96 8.60 5.78
C THR A 132 6.99 9.44 6.52
N LYS A 133 7.99 9.97 5.80
CA LYS A 133 9.03 10.85 6.38
C LYS A 133 8.43 12.14 6.93
N LYS A 134 7.53 12.79 6.19
CA LYS A 134 6.82 14.01 6.63
C LYS A 134 5.97 13.74 7.87
N GLU A 135 5.24 12.62 7.89
CA GLU A 135 4.41 12.24 9.04
C GLU A 135 5.23 11.95 10.30
N LYS A 136 6.36 11.23 10.18
CA LYS A 136 7.30 11.01 11.30
C LYS A 136 7.84 12.34 11.86
N GLN A 137 8.18 13.30 10.99
CA GLN A 137 8.64 14.62 11.43
C GLN A 137 7.56 15.42 12.14
N LYS A 138 6.33 15.40 11.63
CA LYS A 138 5.18 16.06 12.29
C LYS A 138 4.90 15.42 13.66
N ALA A 139 4.90 14.09 13.75
CA ALA A 139 4.71 13.38 15.00
C ALA A 139 5.76 13.77 16.05
N LYS A 140 7.04 13.79 15.67
CA LYS A 140 8.13 14.21 16.57
C LYS A 140 7.97 15.67 17.04
N LYS A 141 7.57 16.58 16.16
CA LYS A 141 7.29 17.97 16.53
C LYS A 141 6.12 18.09 17.52
N ARG A 142 5.05 17.31 17.33
CA ARG A 142 3.89 17.26 18.23
C ARG A 142 4.29 16.72 19.60
N GLU A 143 5.07 15.64 19.64
CA GLU A 143 5.60 15.03 20.86
C GLU A 143 6.43 16.03 21.67
N VAL A 144 7.42 16.68 21.05
CA VAL A 144 8.25 17.70 21.73
C VAL A 144 7.40 18.85 22.28
N LYS A 145 6.41 19.32 21.51
CA LYS A 145 5.50 20.39 21.96
C LYS A 145 4.66 19.95 23.16
N ASN A 146 4.17 18.71 23.17
CA ASN A 146 3.41 18.16 24.28
C ASN A 146 4.29 18.04 25.53
N THR A 147 5.50 17.48 25.41
CA THR A 147 6.44 17.36 26.53
C THR A 147 6.79 18.72 27.15
N GLU A 148 6.98 19.76 26.33
CA GLU A 148 7.26 21.11 26.84
C GLU A 148 6.06 21.72 27.56
N ARG A 149 4.85 21.47 27.03
CA ARG A 149 3.59 21.89 27.66
C ARG A 149 3.39 21.21 29.01
N ASP A 150 3.65 19.92 29.09
CA ASP A 150 3.54 19.11 30.31
C ASP A 150 4.54 19.59 31.38
N LYS A 151 5.79 19.87 30.99
CA LYS A 151 6.80 20.46 31.90
C LYS A 151 6.35 21.83 32.44
N THR A 152 5.74 22.65 31.59
CA THR A 152 5.25 23.99 31.98
C THR A 152 4.09 23.88 32.97
N LEU A 153 3.13 22.98 32.70
CA LEU A 153 2.01 22.70 33.61
C LEU A 153 2.50 22.20 34.97
N LEU A 154 3.45 21.25 34.98
CA LEU A 154 4.01 20.71 36.22
C LEU A 154 4.69 21.79 37.07
N LYS A 155 5.48 22.68 36.44
CA LYS A 155 6.10 23.83 37.14
C LYS A 155 5.05 24.76 37.76
N TRP A 156 3.98 25.06 37.03
CA TRP A 156 2.89 25.91 37.54
C TRP A 156 2.18 25.26 38.73
N MET A 157 1.87 23.97 38.64
CA MET A 157 1.22 23.23 39.72
C MET A 157 2.05 23.22 41.01
N ILE A 158 3.36 22.98 40.90
CA ILE A 158 4.27 23.01 42.06
C ILE A 158 4.27 24.41 42.70
N LYS A 159 4.35 25.46 41.88
CA LYS A 159 4.33 26.85 42.37
C LYS A 159 3.02 27.17 43.11
N ASP A 160 1.88 26.77 42.55
CA ASP A 160 0.56 26.97 43.16
C ASP A 160 0.45 26.27 44.52
N ILE A 161 0.89 25.00 44.61
CA ILE A 161 0.91 24.24 45.88
C ILE A 161 1.77 24.93 46.94
N LEU A 162 2.98 25.39 46.58
CA LEU A 162 3.88 26.09 47.49
C LEU A 162 3.31 27.44 47.95
N GLN A 163 2.65 28.17 47.06
CA GLN A 163 1.99 29.45 47.37
C GLN A 163 0.87 29.24 48.40
N ARG A 164 0.02 28.22 48.20
CA ARG A 164 -1.07 27.89 49.12
C ARG A 164 -0.56 27.50 50.52
N LYS A 165 0.52 26.70 50.59
CA LYS A 165 1.16 26.33 51.87
C LYS A 165 1.74 27.52 52.63
N LYS A 166 2.29 28.52 51.93
CA LYS A 166 2.76 29.76 52.57
C LYS A 166 1.60 30.55 53.18
N LEU A 167 0.48 30.68 52.47
CA LEU A 167 -0.69 31.41 52.97
C LEU A 167 -1.31 30.73 54.20
N SER A 168 -1.38 29.40 54.24
CA SER A 168 -1.91 28.67 55.41
C SER A 168 -1.03 28.78 56.65
N ASN A 169 0.28 28.91 56.51
CA ASN A 169 1.22 29.08 57.64
C ASN A 169 1.24 30.49 58.23
N ILE A 170 0.62 31.48 57.57
CA ILE A 170 0.53 32.87 58.07
C ILE A 170 -0.68 33.05 59.01
N HIS A 171 -1.61 32.08 59.04
CA HIS A 171 -2.85 32.14 59.84
C HIS A 171 -2.83 31.23 61.09
N ASN A 172 -1.66 30.77 61.52
CA ASN A 172 -1.39 30.10 62.81
C ASN A 172 -0.30 30.88 63.55
#